data_AF-I3TFF6-F1
#
_entry.id   AF-I3TFF6-F1
#
_cell.length_a   1.000
_cell.length_b   1.000
_cell.length_c   1.000
_cell.angle_alpha   90.00
_cell.angle_beta   90.00
_cell.angle_gamma   90.00
#
_symmetry.space_group_name_H-M   'P 1'
#
loop_
_entity.id
_entity.type
_entity.pdbx_description
1 polymer ?
#
loop_
_entity_poly.entity_id
_entity_poly.type
_entity_poly.pdbx_seq_one_letter_code
_entity_poly.pdbx_strand_id
1 'polypeptide(L)'
;MASTLGGFLAGFGLCLLLVGAALALVAGEVKVSREEVERLYNLTHSQPYVSSMNALATLGNYTDKLASVLSQLGLTSLSNALGSVGEAAAKMREVYYASERAYNAMPYVEKLPVIIAGTILLGLALLVAGLLKIRGSRKRPV
;
A
#
# COMPACT_ATOMS: atom_id res chain seq x y z
N MET A 1 -39.46 -24.64 2.42
CA MET A 1 -38.33 -23.82 1.89
C MET A 1 -37.10 -23.78 2.83
N ALA A 2 -36.89 -24.75 3.73
CA ALA A 2 -35.77 -24.70 4.70
C ALA A 2 -34.42 -25.18 4.13
N SER A 3 -34.42 -25.97 3.06
CA SER A 3 -33.22 -26.59 2.48
C SER A 3 -32.31 -25.59 1.74
N THR A 4 -32.87 -24.56 1.11
CA THR A 4 -32.13 -23.55 0.34
C THR A 4 -31.30 -22.62 1.23
N LEU A 5 -31.83 -22.24 2.39
CA LEU A 5 -31.15 -21.33 3.32
C LEU A 5 -29.89 -21.96 3.93
N GLY A 6 -29.94 -23.26 4.29
CA GLY A 6 -28.80 -23.98 4.86
C GLY A 6 -27.65 -24.14 3.86
N GLY A 7 -27.97 -24.47 2.61
CA GLY A 7 -26.98 -24.55 1.53
C GLY A 7 -26.37 -23.19 1.18
N PHE A 8 -27.18 -22.12 1.18
CA PHE A 8 -26.69 -20.75 0.97
C PHE A 8 -25.71 -20.30 2.06
N LEU A 9 -26.06 -20.50 3.33
CA LEU A 9 -25.19 -20.17 4.47
C LEU A 9 -23.86 -20.93 4.44
N ALA A 10 -23.91 -22.22 4.11
CA ALA A 10 -22.70 -23.04 3.98
C ALA A 10 -21.82 -22.60 2.81
N GLY A 11 -22.41 -22.32 1.64
CA GLY A 11 -21.69 -21.84 0.46
C GLY A 11 -21.07 -20.46 0.65
N PHE A 12 -21.83 -19.52 1.23
CA PHE A 12 -21.33 -18.18 1.53
C PHE A 12 -20.23 -18.19 2.60
N GLY A 13 -20.38 -19.02 3.64
CA GLY A 13 -19.34 -19.21 4.65
C GLY A 13 -18.04 -19.78 4.08
N LEU A 14 -18.14 -20.72 3.13
CA LEU A 14 -16.97 -21.28 2.44
C LEU A 14 -16.29 -20.25 1.52
N CYS A 15 -17.08 -19.40 0.84
CA CYS A 15 -16.53 -18.31 0.03
C CYS A 15 -15.76 -17.28 0.89
N LEU A 16 -16.32 -16.89 2.05
CA LEU A 16 -15.64 -16.01 3.00
C LEU A 16 -14.34 -16.61 3.54
N LEU A 17 -14.31 -17.93 3.77
CA LEU A 17 -13.09 -18.62 4.19
C LEU A 17 -12.01 -18.60 3.12
N LEU A 18 -12.37 -18.83 1.85
CA LEU A 18 -11.42 -18.76 0.74
C LEU A 18 -10.86 -17.35 0.56
N VAL A 19 -11.72 -16.33 0.61
CA VAL A 19 -11.30 -14.93 0.51
C VAL A 19 -10.43 -14.54 1.71
N GLY A 20 -10.81 -14.93 2.93
CA GLY A 20 -10.02 -14.69 4.13
C GLY A 20 -8.64 -15.36 4.08
N ALA A 21 -8.56 -16.59 3.56
CA ALA A 21 -7.29 -17.31 3.38
C ALA A 21 -6.38 -16.63 2.34
N ALA A 22 -6.94 -16.18 1.21
CA ALA A 22 -6.19 -15.44 0.20
C ALA A 22 -5.65 -14.11 0.75
N LEU A 23 -6.46 -13.36 1.51
CA LEU A 23 -6.04 -12.12 2.15
C LEU A 23 -4.99 -12.36 3.26
N ALA A 24 -5.06 -13.48 3.97
CA ALA A 24 -4.08 -13.84 5.00
C ALA A 24 -2.67 -14.07 4.42
N LEU A 25 -2.56 -14.62 3.20
CA LEU A 25 -1.28 -14.78 2.51
C LEU A 25 -0.63 -13.43 2.21
N VAL A 26 -1.42 -12.47 1.71
CA VAL A 26 -0.94 -11.10 1.39
C VAL A 26 -0.56 -10.33 2.65
N ALA A 27 -1.27 -10.53 3.77
CA ALA A 27 -0.98 -9.86 5.03
C ALA A 27 0.39 -10.22 5.64
N GLY A 28 1.00 -11.34 5.25
CA GLY A 28 2.36 -11.71 5.65
C GLY A 28 3.43 -10.79 5.06
N GLU A 29 3.33 -10.49 3.76
CA GLU A 29 4.28 -9.60 3.05
C GLU A 29 4.23 -8.16 3.56
N VAL A 30 3.03 -7.73 3.94
CA VAL A 30 2.75 -6.41 4.50
C VAL A 30 3.58 -6.05 5.73
N LYS A 31 3.90 -7.02 6.60
CA LYS A 31 4.71 -6.76 7.81
C LYS A 31 6.15 -6.40 7.45
N VAL A 32 6.72 -7.07 6.46
CA VAL A 32 8.08 -6.79 5.97
C VAL A 32 8.13 -5.40 5.32
N SER A 33 7.09 -5.02 4.58
CA SER A 33 6.99 -3.69 3.99
C SER A 33 6.87 -2.55 5.02
N ARG A 34 6.42 -2.83 6.25
CA ARG A 34 6.29 -1.80 7.29
C ARG A 34 7.65 -1.24 7.69
N GLU A 35 8.58 -2.10 8.09
CA GLU A 35 9.90 -1.67 8.55
C GLU A 35 10.65 -0.87 7.46
N GLU A 36 10.50 -1.28 6.20
CA GLU A 36 11.07 -0.57 5.05
C GLU A 36 10.46 0.81 4.84
N VAL A 37 9.13 0.94 4.90
CA VAL A 37 8.44 2.23 4.74
C VAL A 37 8.77 3.17 5.90
N GLU A 38 8.89 2.67 7.13
CA GLU A 38 9.28 3.48 8.29
C GLU A 38 10.73 3.96 8.18
N ARG A 39 11.64 3.07 7.74
CA ARG A 39 13.04 3.44 7.47
C ARG A 39 13.14 4.48 6.35
N LEU A 40 12.36 4.32 5.27
CA LEU A 40 12.33 5.26 4.16
C LEU A 40 11.76 6.61 4.59
N TYR A 41 10.69 6.62 5.39
CA TYR A 41 10.13 7.84 5.97
C TYR A 41 11.17 8.58 6.81
N ASN A 42 11.82 7.90 7.75
CA ASN A 42 12.86 8.48 8.61
C ASN A 42 14.05 9.03 7.81
N LEU A 43 14.46 8.33 6.75
CA LEU A 43 15.57 8.77 5.89
C LEU A 43 15.20 10.02 5.10
N THR A 44 14.02 10.04 4.48
CA THR A 44 13.54 11.17 3.67
C THR A 44 13.15 12.39 4.49
N HIS A 45 12.71 12.20 5.73
CA HIS A 45 12.36 13.28 6.67
C HIS A 45 13.55 13.71 7.55
N SER A 46 14.72 13.11 7.35
CA SER A 46 15.93 13.51 8.06
C SER A 46 16.39 14.91 7.64
N GLN A 47 16.92 15.66 8.61
CA GLN A 47 17.53 16.97 8.37
C GLN A 47 18.56 16.98 7.22
N PRO A 48 19.48 16.02 7.07
CA PRO A 48 20.41 16.01 5.94
C PRO A 48 19.70 15.84 4.58
N TYR A 49 18.62 15.05 4.51
CA TYR A 49 17.86 14.88 3.27
C TYR A 49 17.16 16.18 2.87
N VAL A 50 16.44 16.82 3.81
CA VAL A 50 15.73 18.08 3.57
C VAL A 50 16.70 19.20 3.20
N SER A 51 17.84 19.29 3.91
CA SER A 51 18.90 20.24 3.60
C SER A 51 19.45 20.05 2.18
N SER A 52 19.74 18.80 1.79
CA SER A 52 20.25 18.46 0.46
C SER A 52 19.23 18.77 -0.64
N MET A 53 17.95 18.46 -0.42
CA MET A 53 16.85 18.80 -1.33
C MET A 53 16.74 20.31 -1.53
N ASN A 54 16.82 21.10 -0.45
CA ASN A 54 16.74 22.57 -0.53
C ASN A 54 17.99 23.17 -1.20
N ALA A 55 19.18 22.62 -0.92
CA ALA A 55 20.42 23.03 -1.57
C ALA A 55 20.37 22.76 -3.07
N LEU A 56 19.92 21.58 -3.49
CA LEU A 56 19.75 21.23 -4.90
C LEU A 56 18.68 22.08 -5.58
N ALA A 57 17.57 22.39 -4.91
CA ALA A 57 16.54 23.29 -5.46
C ALA A 57 17.09 24.70 -5.67
N THR A 58 17.89 25.18 -4.72
CA THR A 58 18.55 26.49 -4.81
C THR A 58 19.58 26.50 -5.93
N LEU A 59 20.42 25.47 -6.01
CA LEU A 59 21.40 25.30 -7.08
C LEU A 59 20.73 25.20 -8.45
N GLY A 60 19.63 24.46 -8.56
CA GLY A 60 18.81 24.34 -9.76
C GLY A 60 18.47 25.71 -10.39
N ASN A 61 18.03 26.67 -9.57
CA ASN A 61 17.72 28.02 -10.06
C ASN A 61 18.94 28.76 -10.65
N TYR A 62 20.14 28.48 -10.15
CA TYR A 62 21.39 29.04 -10.68
C TYR A 62 21.86 28.27 -11.90
N THR A 63 21.78 26.93 -11.87
CA THR A 63 22.22 26.07 -12.96
C THR A 63 21.32 26.19 -14.18
N ASP A 64 20.03 26.46 -14.04
CA ASP A 64 19.10 26.73 -15.15
C ASP A 64 19.47 28.03 -15.88
N LYS A 65 19.80 29.08 -15.12
CA LYS A 65 20.31 30.33 -15.69
C LYS A 65 21.63 30.09 -16.43
N LEU A 66 22.55 29.36 -15.82
CA LEU A 66 23.82 29.00 -16.45
C LEU A 66 23.62 28.15 -17.72
N ALA A 67 22.71 27.18 -17.66
CA ALA A 67 22.37 26.30 -18.78
C ALA A 67 21.85 27.11 -19.96
N SER A 68 20.98 28.09 -19.71
CA SER A 68 20.47 28.97 -20.77
C SER A 68 21.59 29.76 -21.47
N VAL A 69 22.59 30.26 -20.73
CA VAL A 69 23.76 30.96 -21.30
C VAL A 69 24.66 29.98 -22.07
N LEU A 70 24.88 28.78 -21.53
CA LEU A 70 25.67 27.74 -22.18
C LEU A 70 25.04 27.25 -23.49
N SER A 71 23.71 27.15 -23.55
CA SER A 71 23.02 26.76 -24.77
C SER A 71 23.16 27.83 -25.86
N GLN A 72 23.14 29.11 -25.48
CA GLN A 72 23.40 30.24 -26.39
C GLN A 72 24.84 30.24 -26.92
N LEU A 73 25.79 29.70 -26.16
CA LEU A 73 27.19 29.50 -26.57
C LEU A 73 27.42 28.21 -27.39
N GLY A 74 26.38 27.45 -27.69
CA GLY A 74 26.47 26.18 -28.43
C GLY A 74 26.94 24.99 -27.58
N LEU A 75 27.01 25.12 -26.25
CA LEU A 75 27.45 24.09 -25.31
C LEU A 75 26.26 23.29 -24.75
N THR A 76 25.46 22.71 -25.64
CA THR A 76 24.17 22.06 -25.33
C THR A 76 24.30 20.88 -24.37
N SER A 77 25.37 20.08 -24.47
CA SER A 77 25.59 18.93 -23.57
C SER A 77 25.82 19.36 -22.11
N LEU A 78 26.53 20.47 -21.91
CA LEU A 78 26.80 21.01 -20.57
C LEU A 78 25.55 21.70 -20.00
N SER A 79 24.82 22.42 -20.86
CA SER A 79 23.49 22.97 -20.53
C SER A 79 22.53 21.90 -20.01
N ASN A 80 22.43 20.76 -20.70
CA ASN A 80 21.53 19.67 -20.30
C ASN A 80 21.95 19.04 -18.97
N ALA A 81 23.25 18.87 -18.73
CA ALA A 81 23.76 18.34 -17.46
C ALA A 81 23.50 19.30 -16.28
N LEU A 82 23.50 20.61 -16.52
CA LEU A 82 23.19 21.63 -15.52
C LEU A 82 21.69 21.77 -15.23
N GLY A 83 20.85 21.60 -16.24
CA GLY A 83 19.39 21.63 -16.08
C GLY A 83 18.83 20.47 -15.24
N SER A 84 19.53 19.33 -15.17
CA SER A 84 19.08 18.17 -14.40
C SER A 84 19.25 18.32 -12.88
N VAL A 85 19.99 19.33 -12.41
CA VAL A 85 20.22 19.59 -10.98
C VAL A 85 18.93 20.01 -10.26
N GLY A 86 18.15 20.89 -10.88
CA GLY A 86 16.83 21.28 -10.36
C GLY A 86 15.83 20.12 -10.38
N GLU A 87 15.91 19.28 -11.41
CA GLU A 87 15.08 18.09 -11.54
C GLU A 87 15.38 17.05 -10.44
N ALA A 88 16.64 16.88 -10.04
CA ALA A 88 17.01 16.03 -8.92
C ALA A 88 16.34 16.46 -7.60
N ALA A 89 16.27 17.77 -7.33
CA ALA A 89 15.56 18.29 -6.16
C ALA A 89 14.05 18.03 -6.23
N ALA A 90 13.46 18.17 -7.42
CA ALA A 90 12.04 17.85 -7.64
C ALA A 90 11.76 16.36 -7.38
N LYS A 91 12.62 15.46 -7.86
CA LYS A 91 12.53 14.01 -7.60
C LYS A 91 12.69 13.66 -6.13
N MET A 92 13.62 14.29 -5.42
CA MET A 92 13.73 14.13 -3.96
C MET A 92 12.45 14.56 -3.24
N ARG A 93 11.84 15.66 -3.68
CA ARG A 93 10.56 16.13 -3.13
C ARG A 93 9.40 15.18 -3.42
N GLU A 94 9.35 14.59 -4.61
CA GLU A 94 8.37 13.52 -4.93
C GLU A 94 8.53 12.32 -3.99
N VAL A 95 9.77 11.89 -3.74
CA VAL A 95 10.07 10.76 -2.83
C VAL A 95 9.69 11.09 -1.38
N TYR A 96 9.94 12.32 -0.93
CA TYR A 96 9.50 12.81 0.38
C TYR A 96 7.98 12.69 0.57
N TYR A 97 7.18 13.18 -0.38
CA TYR A 97 5.72 13.09 -0.28
C TYR A 97 5.20 11.67 -0.53
N ALA A 98 5.91 10.85 -1.30
CA ALA A 98 5.57 9.44 -1.48
C ALA A 98 5.77 8.66 -0.18
N SER A 99 6.88 8.88 0.53
CA SER A 99 7.15 8.22 1.81
C SER A 99 6.16 8.67 2.89
N GLU A 100 5.78 9.94 2.93
CA GLU A 100 4.76 10.47 3.84
C GLU A 100 3.39 9.82 3.60
N ARG A 101 2.96 9.72 2.33
CA ARG A 101 1.71 9.02 1.98
C ARG A 101 1.74 7.54 2.35
N ALA A 102 2.87 6.86 2.11
CA ALA A 102 3.03 5.46 2.47
C ALA A 102 2.98 5.25 3.99
N TYR A 103 3.66 6.10 4.76
CA TYR A 103 3.65 6.08 6.22
C TYR A 103 2.23 6.33 6.77
N ASN A 104 1.52 7.33 6.24
CA ASN A 104 0.15 7.63 6.65
C ASN A 104 -0.86 6.54 6.26
N ALA A 105 -0.56 5.71 5.26
CA ALA A 105 -1.40 4.58 4.86
C ALA A 105 -1.18 3.32 5.72
N MET A 106 -0.03 3.17 6.38
CA MET A 106 0.28 2.04 7.26
C MET A 106 -0.80 1.68 8.29
N PRO A 107 -1.39 2.62 9.07
CA PRO A 107 -2.36 2.26 10.10
C PRO A 107 -3.62 1.59 9.54
N TYR A 108 -3.97 1.80 8.27
CA TYR A 108 -5.06 1.09 7.61
C TYR A 108 -4.68 -0.34 7.27
N VAL A 109 -3.43 -0.51 6.85
CA VAL A 109 -2.82 -1.80 6.51
C VAL A 109 -2.63 -2.67 7.76
N GLU A 110 -2.32 -2.09 8.92
CA GLU A 110 -2.24 -2.82 10.20
C GLU A 110 -3.56 -3.41 10.67
N LYS A 111 -4.70 -2.84 10.25
CA LYS A 111 -6.02 -3.36 10.60
C LYS A 111 -6.44 -4.53 9.73
N LEU A 112 -5.77 -4.79 8.60
CA LEU A 112 -6.06 -5.93 7.71
C LEU A 112 -6.08 -7.27 8.46
N PRO A 113 -5.10 -7.66 9.28
CA PRO A 113 -5.15 -8.94 10.00
C PRO A 113 -6.37 -9.08 10.92
N VAL A 114 -6.83 -7.99 11.55
CA VAL A 114 -8.05 -8.01 12.37
C VAL A 114 -9.29 -8.22 11.51
N ILE A 115 -9.37 -7.52 10.36
CA ILE A 115 -10.46 -7.67 9.40
C ILE A 115 -10.48 -9.10 8.83
N ILE A 116 -9.32 -9.64 8.46
CA ILE A 116 -9.15 -11.00 7.94
C ILE A 116 -9.63 -12.02 8.99
N ALA A 117 -9.15 -11.92 10.23
CA ALA A 117 -9.59 -12.79 11.32
C ALA A 117 -11.12 -12.73 11.53
N GLY A 118 -11.70 -11.52 11.47
CA GLY A 118 -13.15 -11.33 11.54
C GLY A 118 -13.90 -12.02 10.40
N THR A 119 -13.43 -11.90 9.16
CA THR A 119 -14.06 -12.56 7.99
C THR A 119 -13.98 -14.09 8.06
N ILE A 120 -12.86 -14.63 8.55
CA ILE A 120 -12.68 -16.09 8.74
C ILE A 120 -13.62 -16.61 9.82
N LEU A 121 -13.70 -15.93 10.98
CA LEU A 121 -14.60 -16.31 12.07
C LEU A 121 -16.07 -16.25 11.66
N LEU A 122 -16.47 -15.20 10.93
CA LEU A 122 -17.81 -15.07 10.37
C LEU A 122 -18.10 -16.21 9.37
N GLY A 123 -17.15 -16.50 8.48
CA GLY A 123 -17.26 -17.59 7.51
C GLY A 123 -17.45 -18.95 8.19
N LEU A 124 -16.66 -19.24 9.22
CA LEU A 124 -16.80 -20.44 10.06
C LEU A 124 -18.18 -20.52 10.73
N ALA A 125 -18.64 -19.42 11.35
CA ALA A 125 -19.94 -19.39 12.02
C ALA A 125 -21.10 -19.66 11.06
N LEU A 126 -21.07 -19.07 9.86
CA LEU A 126 -22.08 -19.27 8.82
C LEU A 126 -22.04 -20.69 8.26
N LEU A 127 -20.85 -21.27 8.10
CA LEU A 127 -20.67 -22.64 7.65
C LEU A 127 -21.27 -23.63 8.67
N VAL A 128 -20.94 -23.47 9.95
CA VAL A 128 -21.50 -24.29 11.04
C VAL A 128 -23.03 -24.15 11.12
N ALA A 129 -23.56 -22.92 11.08
CA ALA A 129 -25.00 -22.66 11.10
C ALA A 129 -25.72 -23.28 9.88
N GLY A 130 -25.12 -23.17 8.69
CA GLY A 130 -25.61 -23.79 7.46
C GLY A 130 -25.67 -25.31 7.57
N LEU A 131 -24.58 -25.95 8.01
CA LEU A 131 -24.50 -27.39 8.22
C LEU A 131 -25.50 -27.89 9.27
N LEU A 132 -25.65 -27.18 10.39
CA LEU A 132 -26.62 -27.54 11.44
C LEU A 132 -28.06 -27.48 10.92
N LYS A 133 -28.41 -26.46 10.12
CA LYS A 133 -29.74 -26.38 9.47
C LYS A 133 -29.98 -27.51 8.47
N ILE A 134 -28.98 -27.89 7.68
CA ILE A 134 -29.07 -29.01 6.73
C ILE A 134 -29.31 -30.33 7.50
N ARG A 135 -28.55 -30.56 8.58
CA ARG A 135 -28.67 -31.76 9.43
C ARG A 135 -30.01 -31.82 10.16
N GLY A 136 -30.49 -30.69 10.70
CA GLY A 136 -31.77 -30.60 11.38
C GLY A 136 -32.97 -30.81 10.45
N SER A 137 -32.87 -30.39 9.18
CA SER A 137 -33.90 -30.63 8.17
C SER A 137 -33.95 -32.09 7.70
N ARG A 138 -32.80 -32.81 7.70
CA ARG A 138 -32.74 -34.24 7.38
C ARG A 138 -33.32 -35.15 8.47
N LYS A 139 -33.34 -34.72 9.73
CA LYS A 139 -33.89 -35.50 10.88
C LYS A 139 -35.40 -35.39 11.06
N ARG A 140 -36.10 -34.61 10.21
CA ARG A 140 -37.57 -34.59 10.15
C ARG A 140 -38.03 -35.32 8.87
N PRO A 141 -38.02 -36.66 8.82
CA PRO A 141 -38.84 -37.36 7.85
C PRO A 141 -40.30 -37.15 8.26
N VAL A 142 -41.11 -36.65 7.31
CA VAL A 142 -42.57 -36.81 7.34
C VAL A 142 -42.86 -38.25 6.94
#